data_AF-A0A437MF06-F1
#
_entry.id   AF-A0A437MF06-F1
#
_cell.length_a   1.000
_cell.length_b   1.000
_cell.length_c   1.000
_cell.angle_alpha   90.00
_cell.angle_beta   90.00
_cell.angle_gamma   90.00
#
_symmetry.space_group_name_H-M   'P 1'
#
loop_
_entity.id
_entity.type
_entity.pdbx_description
1 polymer ?
#
loop_
_entity_poly.entity_id
_entity_poly.type
_entity_poly.pdbx_seq_one_letter_code
_entity_poly.pdbx_strand_id
1 'polypeptide(L)'
;MSDIDTTRLAAISGSYTDKDGVRRQMSPDEARALWDQAQAAKARRHELMPDEPSALRFLSSAYYRLQELGWMEAKYGPKDGSEVRAIQAGSTGIFAARYSGIWPDGHWLMFDGTDAWVAEPLLVRLLPEAEAARAERLAAAATIYREQLQREAAHG
;
A
#
# COMPACT_ATOMS: atom_id res chain seq x y z
N MET A 1 1.86 -12.11 34.02
CA MET A 1 0.49 -12.03 33.48
C MET A 1 -0.41 -11.56 34.61
N SER A 2 -0.76 -10.29 34.62
CA SER A 2 -1.73 -9.75 35.59
C SER A 2 -3.11 -10.28 35.19
N ASP A 3 -3.77 -10.99 36.11
CA ASP A 3 -5.19 -11.32 35.99
C ASP A 3 -5.98 -10.03 35.75
N ILE A 4 -6.56 -9.92 34.56
CA ILE A 4 -7.57 -8.90 34.29
C ILE A 4 -8.81 -9.36 35.04
N ASP A 5 -9.19 -8.60 36.06
CA ASP A 5 -10.46 -8.72 36.79
C ASP A 5 -11.63 -8.59 35.78
N THR A 6 -12.10 -9.73 35.28
CA THR A 6 -13.21 -9.80 34.32
C THR A 6 -14.54 -9.34 34.90
N THR A 7 -14.62 -9.21 36.23
CA THR A 7 -15.78 -8.71 36.97
C THR A 7 -15.91 -7.18 36.96
N ARG A 8 -14.89 -6.47 36.44
CA ARG A 8 -14.88 -5.00 36.29
C ARG A 8 -14.85 -4.49 34.85
N LEU A 9 -15.22 -5.32 33.88
CA LEU A 9 -15.56 -4.80 32.55
C LEU A 9 -16.87 -4.03 32.68
N ALA A 10 -16.78 -2.70 32.75
CA ALA A 10 -17.91 -1.85 32.43
C ALA A 10 -18.58 -2.38 31.16
N ALA A 11 -19.91 -2.44 31.12
CA ALA A 11 -20.65 -2.94 29.96
C ALA A 11 -20.08 -2.34 28.68
N ILE A 12 -19.63 -3.19 27.75
CA ILE A 12 -19.05 -2.75 26.48
C ILE A 12 -20.10 -1.87 25.80
N SER A 13 -19.73 -0.62 25.52
CA SER A 13 -20.60 0.35 24.88
C SER A 13 -19.86 0.96 23.69
N GLY A 14 -20.63 1.37 22.69
CA GLY A 14 -20.10 1.93 21.46
C GLY A 14 -21.06 2.93 20.87
N SER A 15 -20.55 3.76 19.97
CA SER A 15 -21.35 4.70 19.19
C SER A 15 -20.78 4.77 17.78
N TYR A 16 -21.63 4.97 16.78
CA TYR A 16 -21.21 5.24 15.40
C TYR A 16 -21.83 6.56 14.93
N THR A 17 -21.29 7.10 13.84
CA THR A 17 -21.92 8.20 13.10
C THR A 17 -22.50 7.60 11.84
N ASP A 18 -23.80 7.81 11.60
CA ASP A 18 -24.45 7.32 10.40
C ASP A 18 -24.07 8.15 9.16
N LYS A 19 -24.54 7.73 7.98
CA LYS A 19 -24.31 8.42 6.72
C LYS A 19 -24.87 9.86 6.68
N ASP A 20 -25.81 10.18 7.57
CA ASP A 20 -26.43 11.50 7.66
C ASP A 20 -25.70 12.39 8.69
N GLY A 21 -24.58 11.91 9.25
CA GLY A 21 -23.72 12.65 10.17
C GLY A 21 -24.22 12.61 11.62
N VAL A 22 -25.24 11.81 11.94
CA VAL A 22 -25.82 11.75 13.28
C VAL A 22 -25.11 10.69 14.11
N ARG A 23 -24.59 11.08 15.28
CA ARG A 23 -24.01 10.14 16.25
C ARG A 23 -25.13 9.34 16.93
N ARG A 24 -25.05 8.02 16.84
CA ARG A 24 -26.00 7.07 17.45
C ARG A 24 -25.29 6.14 18.41
N GLN A 25 -26.00 5.79 19.48
CA GLN A 25 -25.55 4.78 20.43
C GLN A 25 -25.79 3.39 19.83
N MET A 26 -24.81 2.49 19.98
CA MET A 26 -24.99 1.09 19.64
C MET A 26 -25.79 0.37 20.74
N SER A 27 -26.56 -0.64 20.35
CA SER A 27 -27.05 -1.60 21.32
C SER A 27 -25.87 -2.35 21.98
N PRO A 28 -26.06 -2.89 23.20
CA PRO A 28 -25.04 -3.71 23.85
C PRO A 28 -24.56 -4.88 22.98
N ASP A 29 -25.48 -5.53 22.25
CA ASP A 29 -25.15 -6.67 21.39
C ASP A 29 -24.30 -6.27 20.17
N GLU A 30 -24.60 -5.13 19.53
CA GLU A 30 -23.78 -4.58 18.44
C GLU A 30 -22.38 -4.19 18.93
N ALA A 31 -22.31 -3.51 20.08
CA ALA A 31 -21.05 -3.11 20.68
C ALA A 31 -20.20 -4.35 21.06
N ARG A 32 -20.86 -5.39 21.59
CA ARG A 32 -20.22 -6.68 21.89
C ARG A 32 -19.72 -7.37 20.63
N ALA A 33 -20.53 -7.45 19.58
CA ALA A 33 -20.16 -8.09 18.33
C ALA A 33 -18.94 -7.42 17.67
N LEU A 34 -18.90 -6.08 17.65
CA LEU A 34 -17.74 -5.33 17.12
C LEU A 34 -16.48 -5.56 17.97
N TRP A 35 -16.63 -5.62 19.29
CA TRP A 35 -15.52 -5.93 20.19
C TRP A 35 -14.96 -7.34 19.95
N ASP A 36 -15.84 -8.34 19.85
CA ASP A 36 -15.45 -9.72 19.61
C ASP A 36 -14.75 -9.85 18.23
N GLN A 37 -15.20 -9.14 17.19
CA GLN A 37 -14.51 -9.07 15.90
C GLN A 37 -13.10 -8.46 16.01
N ALA A 38 -12.95 -7.37 16.76
CA ALA A 38 -11.65 -6.73 16.97
C ALA A 38 -10.67 -7.66 17.71
N GLN A 39 -11.17 -8.38 18.72
CA GLN A 39 -10.40 -9.37 19.47
C GLN A 39 -10.02 -10.57 18.61
N ALA A 40 -10.94 -11.09 17.78
CA ALA A 40 -10.65 -12.15 16.83
C ALA A 40 -9.59 -11.74 15.78
N ALA A 41 -9.68 -10.51 15.25
CA ALA A 41 -8.68 -9.98 14.33
C ALA A 41 -7.30 -9.84 14.98
N LYS A 42 -7.25 -9.46 16.27
CA LYS A 42 -6.02 -9.39 17.05
C LYS A 42 -5.44 -10.79 17.30
N ALA A 43 -6.26 -11.76 17.70
CA ALA A 43 -5.84 -13.14 17.91
C ALA A 43 -5.27 -13.75 16.62
N ARG A 44 -5.95 -13.56 15.48
CA ARG A 44 -5.49 -14.02 14.17
C ARG A 44 -4.13 -13.44 13.78
N ARG A 45 -3.86 -12.15 14.08
CA ARG A 45 -2.53 -11.57 13.84
C ARG A 45 -1.46 -12.24 14.71
N HIS A 46 -1.75 -12.52 15.98
CA HIS A 46 -0.84 -13.27 16.85
C HIS A 46 -0.59 -14.70 16.37
N GLU A 47 -1.60 -15.38 15.82
CA GLU A 47 -1.43 -16.73 15.27
C GLU A 47 -0.57 -16.74 14.00
N LEU A 48 -0.81 -15.80 13.07
CA LEU A 48 -0.07 -15.72 11.80
C LEU A 48 1.34 -15.15 11.96
N MET A 49 1.52 -14.25 12.93
CA MET A 49 2.76 -13.50 13.17
C MET A 49 3.08 -13.52 14.67
N PRO A 50 3.45 -14.70 15.23
CA PRO A 50 3.64 -14.87 16.67
C PRO A 50 4.84 -14.11 17.24
N ASP A 51 5.81 -13.80 16.39
CA ASP A 51 7.04 -13.09 16.74
C ASP A 51 7.42 -12.08 15.65
N GLU A 52 8.38 -11.22 15.98
CA GLU A 52 8.88 -10.20 15.06
C GLU A 52 9.45 -10.80 13.75
N PRO A 53 10.28 -11.87 13.76
CA PRO A 53 10.74 -12.50 12.54
C PRO A 53 9.61 -12.99 11.62
N SER A 54 8.52 -13.53 12.18
CA SER A 54 7.35 -13.97 11.39
C SER A 54 6.61 -12.80 10.77
N ALA A 55 6.45 -11.69 11.50
CA ALA A 55 5.89 -10.47 10.95
C ALA A 55 6.74 -9.92 9.79
N LEU A 56 8.06 -9.88 9.94
CA LEU A 56 8.99 -9.42 8.89
C LEU A 56 8.94 -10.31 7.65
N ARG A 57 8.85 -11.64 7.81
CA ARG A 57 8.65 -12.58 6.69
C ARG A 57 7.33 -12.31 5.98
N PHE A 58 6.23 -12.15 6.72
CA PHE A 58 4.93 -11.87 6.15
C PHE A 58 4.92 -10.56 5.35
N LEU A 59 5.50 -9.49 5.92
CA LEU A 59 5.66 -8.21 5.25
C LEU A 59 6.50 -8.35 3.97
N SER A 60 7.63 -9.05 4.04
CA SER A 60 8.52 -9.26 2.90
C SER A 60 7.84 -10.06 1.79
N SER A 61 7.13 -11.15 2.12
CA SER A 61 6.38 -11.94 1.15
C SER A 61 5.29 -11.12 0.46
N ALA A 62 4.54 -10.30 1.20
CA ALA A 62 3.55 -9.40 0.62
C ALA A 62 4.18 -8.34 -0.28
N TYR A 63 5.29 -7.75 0.16
CA TYR A 63 6.06 -6.76 -0.60
C TYR A 63 6.54 -7.31 -1.94
N TYR A 64 7.20 -8.48 -1.96
CA TYR A 64 7.64 -9.11 -3.20
C TYR A 64 6.48 -9.55 -4.08
N ARG A 65 5.39 -10.05 -3.48
CA ARG A 65 4.18 -10.39 -4.24
C ARG A 65 3.58 -9.17 -4.94
N LEU A 66 3.61 -8.00 -4.31
CA LEU A 66 3.20 -6.75 -4.96
C LEU A 66 4.14 -6.41 -6.12
N GLN A 67 5.44 -6.60 -5.97
CA GLN A 67 6.38 -6.38 -7.09
C GLN A 67 6.12 -7.30 -8.29
N GLU A 68 5.82 -8.58 -8.04
CA GLU A 68 5.39 -9.52 -9.09
C GLU A 68 4.09 -9.09 -9.80
N LEU A 69 3.23 -8.34 -9.10
CA LEU A 69 2.00 -7.76 -9.63
C LEU A 69 2.22 -6.40 -10.33
N GLY A 70 3.49 -6.05 -10.61
CA GLY A 70 3.89 -4.86 -11.35
C GLY A 70 4.09 -3.61 -10.49
N TRP A 71 4.15 -3.73 -9.16
CA TRP A 71 4.48 -2.61 -8.30
C TRP A 71 6.01 -2.40 -8.24
N MET A 72 6.45 -1.16 -8.09
CA MET A 72 7.86 -0.78 -8.00
C MET A 72 8.09 0.16 -6.82
N GLU A 73 9.30 0.21 -6.28
CA GLU A 73 9.60 1.14 -5.19
C GLU A 73 9.35 2.59 -5.63
N ALA A 74 8.73 3.38 -4.75
CA ALA A 74 8.39 4.76 -5.06
C ALA A 74 9.61 5.59 -5.49
N LYS A 75 10.80 5.32 -4.94
CA LYS A 75 12.04 6.00 -5.36
C LYS A 75 12.33 5.84 -6.87
N TYR A 76 11.94 4.71 -7.48
CA TYR A 76 12.11 4.43 -8.91
C TYR A 76 10.90 4.86 -9.77
N GLY A 77 9.81 5.31 -9.16
CA GLY A 77 8.67 5.86 -9.90
C GLY A 77 9.01 7.14 -10.68
N PRO A 78 8.16 7.56 -11.62
CA PRO A 78 8.36 8.79 -12.38
C PRO A 78 8.39 10.02 -11.45
N LYS A 79 9.31 10.96 -11.74
CA LYS A 79 9.50 12.23 -11.00
C LYS A 79 9.17 13.46 -11.85
N ASP A 80 8.57 13.22 -13.01
CA ASP A 80 8.19 14.24 -14.01
C ASP A 80 6.75 14.76 -13.84
N GLY A 81 6.09 14.39 -12.73
CA GLY A 81 4.70 14.75 -12.46
C GLY A 81 3.66 13.81 -13.05
N SER A 82 4.07 12.74 -13.76
CA SER A 82 3.16 11.71 -14.25
C SER A 82 2.36 11.05 -13.13
N GLU A 83 1.09 10.74 -13.40
CA GLU A 83 0.23 10.03 -12.44
C GLU A 83 0.58 8.54 -12.38
N VAL A 84 0.53 8.00 -11.16
CA VAL A 84 0.71 6.59 -10.82
C VAL A 84 -0.38 6.14 -9.84
N ARG A 85 -0.46 4.83 -9.61
CA ARG A 85 -1.11 4.29 -8.41
C ARG A 85 -0.08 4.13 -7.30
N ALA A 86 -0.46 4.40 -6.06
CA ALA A 86 0.43 4.35 -4.91
C ALA A 86 -0.22 3.61 -3.73
N ILE A 87 0.62 2.95 -2.95
CA ILE A 87 0.27 2.31 -1.68
C ILE A 87 1.27 2.68 -0.59
N GLN A 88 0.79 2.74 0.65
CA GLN A 88 1.61 3.09 1.81
C GLN A 88 1.38 2.11 2.96
N ALA A 89 2.39 1.97 3.83
CA ALA A 89 2.24 1.17 5.03
C ALA A 89 1.14 1.76 5.93
N GLY A 90 0.35 0.89 6.57
CA GLY A 90 -0.76 1.30 7.43
C GLY A 90 -2.07 1.64 6.71
N SER A 91 -2.12 1.55 5.38
CA SER A 91 -3.34 1.68 4.59
C SER A 91 -3.53 0.46 3.69
N THR A 92 -4.78 0.06 3.45
CA THR A 92 -5.16 -0.96 2.47
C THR A 92 -5.65 -0.36 1.15
N GLY A 93 -5.75 0.96 1.06
CA GLY A 93 -6.22 1.66 -0.13
C GLY A 93 -5.14 1.75 -1.21
N ILE A 94 -5.58 1.75 -2.47
CA ILE A 94 -4.78 2.06 -3.65
C ILE A 94 -5.23 3.43 -4.17
N PHE A 95 -4.35 4.41 -4.17
CA PHE A 95 -4.69 5.80 -4.47
C PHE A 95 -4.01 6.28 -5.75
N ALA A 96 -4.57 7.30 -6.39
CA ALA A 96 -3.84 8.05 -7.40
C ALA A 96 -2.73 8.87 -6.72
N ALA A 97 -1.60 9.05 -7.39
CA ALA A 97 -0.50 9.84 -6.88
C ALA A 97 0.36 10.44 -8.00
N ARG A 98 1.10 11.51 -7.70
CA ARG A 98 2.17 12.03 -8.55
C ARG A 98 3.28 12.63 -7.71
N TYR A 99 4.48 12.69 -8.27
CA TYR A 99 5.57 13.43 -7.64
C TYR A 99 5.43 14.93 -7.92
N SER A 100 5.65 15.76 -6.92
CA SER A 100 5.55 17.21 -6.99
C SER A 100 6.84 17.84 -6.48
N GLY A 101 7.41 18.76 -7.25
CA GLY A 101 8.71 19.37 -6.97
C GLY A 101 9.85 18.71 -7.75
N ILE A 102 11.08 18.97 -7.32
CA ILE A 102 12.31 18.53 -8.00
C ILE A 102 12.94 17.42 -7.17
N TRP A 103 13.27 16.29 -7.79
CA TRP A 103 13.96 15.20 -7.11
C TRP A 103 15.38 15.64 -6.68
N PRO A 104 15.84 15.29 -5.46
CA PRO A 104 15.20 14.43 -4.45
C PRO A 104 14.32 15.16 -3.42
N ASP A 105 14.24 16.49 -3.46
CA ASP A 105 13.64 17.32 -2.40
C ASP A 105 12.12 17.50 -2.51
N GLY A 106 11.50 17.03 -3.59
CA GLY A 106 10.06 17.03 -3.78
C GLY A 106 9.33 15.95 -2.97
N HIS A 107 8.00 15.91 -3.13
CA HIS A 107 7.12 15.03 -2.36
C HIS A 107 6.15 14.26 -3.26
N TRP A 108 5.68 13.11 -2.78
CA TRP A 108 4.53 12.45 -3.39
C TRP A 108 3.24 13.10 -2.87
N LEU A 109 2.37 13.47 -3.80
CA LEU A 109 0.99 13.86 -3.51
C LEU A 109 0.08 12.69 -3.86
N MET A 110 -0.71 12.23 -2.90
CA MET A 110 -1.74 11.19 -3.08
C MET A 110 -3.13 11.81 -3.06
N PHE A 111 -4.07 11.19 -3.78
CA PHE A 111 -5.43 11.70 -3.98
C PHE A 111 -6.48 10.60 -3.82
N ASP A 112 -7.63 10.94 -3.22
CA ASP A 112 -8.83 10.08 -3.17
C ASP A 112 -9.99 10.60 -4.04
N GLY A 113 -9.75 11.66 -4.81
CA GLY A 113 -10.75 12.33 -5.64
C GLY A 113 -11.43 13.52 -4.96
N THR A 114 -11.25 13.68 -3.64
CA THR A 114 -11.78 14.82 -2.89
C THR A 114 -10.69 15.65 -2.19
N ASP A 115 -9.63 14.99 -1.73
CA ASP A 115 -8.51 15.62 -1.04
C ASP A 115 -7.16 15.23 -1.67
N ALA A 116 -6.13 16.00 -1.35
CA ALA A 116 -4.75 15.78 -1.73
C ALA A 116 -3.84 15.92 -0.52
N TRP A 117 -3.03 14.91 -0.23
CA TRP A 117 -2.11 14.94 0.91
C TRP A 117 -0.70 14.52 0.52
N VAL A 118 0.28 15.06 1.25
CA VAL A 118 1.67 14.62 1.16
C VAL A 118 1.77 13.23 1.77
N ALA A 119 2.45 12.32 1.07
CA ALA A 119 2.63 10.95 1.51
C ALA A 119 4.03 10.43 1.19
N GLU A 120 4.37 9.31 1.83
CA GLU A 120 5.59 8.54 1.58
C GLU A 120 5.19 7.12 1.13
N PRO A 121 4.78 6.97 -0.15
CA PRO A 121 4.35 5.67 -0.63
C PRO A 121 5.51 4.68 -0.60
N LEU A 122 5.20 3.44 -0.22
CA LEU A 122 6.16 2.33 -0.21
C LEU A 122 6.42 1.86 -1.65
N LEU A 123 5.32 1.63 -2.37
CA LEU A 123 5.34 1.18 -3.76
C LEU A 123 4.41 2.04 -4.62
N VAL A 124 4.77 2.17 -5.88
CA VAL A 124 3.96 2.80 -6.93
C VAL A 124 3.81 1.83 -8.10
N ARG A 125 2.83 2.07 -8.96
CA ARG A 125 2.62 1.32 -10.20
C ARG A 125 2.14 2.28 -11.27
N LEU A 126 2.72 2.17 -12.48
CA LEU A 126 2.30 2.98 -13.60
C LEU A 126 0.84 2.71 -13.96
N LEU A 127 0.17 3.71 -14.53
CA LEU A 127 -1.11 3.51 -15.18
C LEU A 127 -0.94 2.63 -16.43
N PRO A 128 -1.98 1.88 -16.86
CA PRO A 128 -1.87 0.93 -17.97
C PRO A 128 -1.26 1.50 -19.25
N GLU A 129 -1.64 2.72 -19.64
CA GLU A 129 -1.08 3.40 -20.83
C GLU A 129 0.39 3.76 -20.65
N ALA A 130 0.78 4.24 -19.47
CA ALA A 130 2.18 4.56 -19.17
C ALA A 130 3.05 3.29 -19.11
N GLU A 131 2.51 2.18 -18.60
CA GLU A 131 3.19 0.88 -18.61
C GLU A 131 3.37 0.35 -20.04
N ALA A 132 2.33 0.43 -20.88
CA ALA A 132 2.40 0.03 -22.29
C ALA A 132 3.47 0.84 -23.03
N ALA A 133 3.46 2.17 -22.89
CA ALA A 133 4.46 3.05 -23.49
C ALA A 133 5.88 2.75 -22.99
N ARG A 134 6.04 2.40 -21.71
CA ARG A 134 7.33 1.98 -21.16
C ARG A 134 7.80 0.66 -21.77
N ALA A 135 6.92 -0.33 -21.89
CA ALA A 135 7.23 -1.63 -22.48
C ALA A 135 7.67 -1.49 -23.95
N GLU A 136 6.99 -0.66 -24.74
CA GLU A 136 7.36 -0.35 -26.12
C GLU A 136 8.78 0.26 -26.21
N ARG A 137 9.08 1.26 -25.37
CA ARG A 137 10.42 1.86 -25.31
C ARG A 137 11.50 0.85 -24.96
N LEU A 138 11.24 -0.04 -24.01
CA LEU A 138 12.18 -1.10 -23.61
C LEU A 138 12.39 -2.13 -24.73
N ALA A 139 11.33 -2.52 -25.45
CA ALA A 139 11.42 -3.43 -26.58
C ALA A 139 12.23 -2.84 -27.75
N ALA A 140 12.01 -1.55 -28.03
CA ALA A 140 12.80 -0.81 -29.03
C ALA A 140 14.29 -0.74 -28.63
N ALA A 141 14.57 -0.36 -27.39
CA ALA A 141 15.94 -0.29 -26.85
C ALA A 141 16.65 -1.65 -26.89
N ALA A 142 15.96 -2.73 -26.53
CA ALA A 142 16.49 -4.09 -26.60
C ALA A 142 16.83 -4.52 -28.03
N THR A 143 16.09 -4.03 -29.03
CA THR A 143 16.39 -4.30 -30.44
C THR A 143 17.64 -3.58 -30.88
N ILE A 144 17.75 -2.28 -30.59
CA ILE A 144 18.95 -1.47 -30.87
C ILE A 144 20.20 -2.11 -30.24
N TYR A 145 20.10 -2.51 -28.97
CA TYR A 145 21.21 -3.12 -28.24
C TYR A 145 21.65 -4.46 -28.87
N ARG A 146 20.71 -5.32 -29.27
CA ARG A 146 21.02 -6.58 -29.96
C ARG A 146 21.74 -6.35 -31.30
N GLU A 147 21.30 -5.37 -32.07
CA GLU A 147 21.95 -5.01 -33.34
C GLU A 147 23.38 -4.48 -33.12
N GLN A 148 23.60 -3.69 -32.06
CA GLN A 148 24.93 -3.21 -31.68
C GLN A 148 25.86 -4.38 -31.36
N LEU A 149 25.42 -5.31 -30.50
CA LEU A 149 26.20 -6.51 -30.17
C LEU A 149 26.57 -7.35 -31.40
N GLN A 150 25.64 -7.48 -32.36
CA GLN A 150 25.91 -8.20 -33.61
C GLN A 150 26.94 -7.49 -34.49
N ARG A 151 26.91 -6.16 -34.56
CA ARG A 151 27.90 -5.38 -35.31
C ARG A 151 29.27 -5.48 -34.67
N GLU A 152 29.36 -5.38 -33.35
CA GLU A 152 30.61 -5.51 -32.60
C GLU A 152 31.22 -6.90 -32.80
N ALA A 153 30.42 -7.97 -32.71
CA ALA A 153 30.87 -9.34 -32.94
C ALA A 153 31.30 -9.61 -34.40
N ALA A 154 30.81 -8.83 -35.37
CA ALA A 154 31.21 -8.96 -36.77
C ALA A 154 32.50 -8.21 -37.11
N HIS A 155 32.97 -7.32 -36.23
CA HIS A 155 34.16 -6.47 -36.44
C HIS A 155 35.30 -6.75 -35.45
N GLY A 156 35.12 -7.67 -34.50
CA GLY A 156 36.14 -8.15 -33.57
C GLY A 156 36.61 -9.56 -33.92
#